data_AF-A0A9W8X0X6-F1
#
_entry.id   AF-A0A9W8X0X6-F1
#
_cell.length_a   1.000
_cell.length_b   1.000
_cell.length_c   1.000
_cell.angle_alpha   90.00
_cell.angle_beta   90.00
_cell.angle_gamma   90.00
#
_symmetry.space_group_name_H-M   'P 1'
#
loop_
_entity.id
_entity.type
_entity.pdbx_description
1 polymer ?
#
loop_
_entity_poly.entity_id
_entity_poly.type
_entity_poly.pdbx_seq_one_letter_code
_entity_poly.pdbx_strand_id
1 'polypeptide(L)'
;MRAPTFALLICTSHAATQTDYAQYVNPFWGTVGSIPNYTFGGGAVFVGAAVPFGVVKLTMDTFVKNTSIAALQGGYTPNGLITGFSMMHESGTGGCSKYGVISQMPLTTIEAPVNLLDNRTYWQGRIGEDAASVGYFKTKLENGVTTELSATRHAGFYEYDFPAQEKKHVLVDVSHYLPNVVGGYCTQTYREGEIKISKNRNSYQGHGTYAGGFNEGAPYTVYFCGEFETAPDEAEIFTGRNQFPGFNSMNPEPLPWPTFASQNITTPQGSRVGAVFTWRGNATTVRSKVGISFISEEKACRFKDDEIGSWDIQSTVDAAAQEWNRDVFSKIRVDTGEDANKDNLAMLYSSLYFMHLIPSDRTGENPIWESEEPYWDDFYTLWDTFRNTISLSHLIQPEAYESQIRSLIDVWRHQGYMPDGRSGNDNGLVQGGSNSDNVLADAYAKGLRGKINWSDGYAAMVKSAEVPTNGSNKEGR
;
A
#
# COMPACT_ATOMS: atom_id res chain seq x y z
N MET A 1 -15.21 -20.26 70.77
CA MET A 1 -15.54 -20.23 69.33
C MET A 1 -15.59 -18.78 68.89
N ARG A 2 -14.59 -18.30 68.15
CA ARG A 2 -14.60 -16.98 67.50
C ARG A 2 -14.57 -17.26 66.00
N ALA A 3 -15.63 -16.87 65.29
CA ALA A 3 -15.70 -16.99 63.84
C ALA A 3 -14.78 -15.93 63.21
N PRO A 4 -13.99 -16.26 62.18
CA PRO A 4 -13.20 -15.27 61.48
C PRO A 4 -14.06 -14.55 60.45
N THR A 5 -14.07 -13.22 60.52
CA THR A 5 -14.67 -12.34 59.52
C THR A 5 -13.72 -12.24 58.32
N PHE A 6 -14.12 -12.80 57.18
CA PHE A 6 -13.40 -12.60 55.92
C PHE A 6 -13.82 -11.25 55.31
N ALA A 7 -12.88 -10.31 55.23
CA ALA A 7 -13.06 -9.07 54.48
C ALA A 7 -12.77 -9.35 53.00
N LEU A 8 -13.79 -9.22 52.15
CA LEU A 8 -13.66 -9.32 50.70
C LEU A 8 -13.06 -8.01 50.17
N LEU A 9 -11.78 -8.02 49.78
CA LEU A 9 -11.20 -6.93 49.00
C LEU A 9 -11.77 -6.97 47.58
N ILE A 10 -12.63 -6.00 47.25
CA ILE A 10 -13.04 -5.74 45.88
C ILE A 10 -11.93 -4.92 45.23
N CYS A 11 -11.04 -5.57 44.47
CA CYS A 11 -10.14 -4.88 43.55
C CYS A 11 -10.97 -4.38 42.36
N THR A 12 -11.39 -3.12 42.41
CA THR A 12 -11.88 -2.42 41.20
C THR A 12 -10.68 -2.16 40.30
N SER A 13 -10.43 -3.04 39.33
CA SER A 13 -9.56 -2.74 38.20
C SER A 13 -10.19 -1.60 37.41
N HIS A 14 -9.73 -0.38 37.63
CA HIS A 14 -10.00 0.71 36.69
C HIS A 14 -9.26 0.33 35.41
N ALA A 15 -10.00 -0.11 34.39
CA ALA A 15 -9.46 -0.14 33.04
C ALA A 15 -9.05 1.30 32.72
N ALA A 16 -7.75 1.58 32.71
CA ALA A 16 -7.27 2.86 32.24
C ALA A 16 -7.75 3.01 30.80
N THR A 17 -8.60 4.00 30.54
CA THR A 17 -8.97 4.39 29.17
C THR A 17 -7.67 4.70 28.46
N GLN A 18 -7.28 3.84 27.51
CA GLN A 18 -6.11 4.04 26.69
C GLN A 18 -6.27 5.38 25.96
N THR A 19 -5.31 6.28 26.13
CA THR A 19 -5.29 7.55 25.40
C THR A 19 -5.31 7.26 23.90
N ASP A 20 -6.29 7.83 23.20
CA ASP A 20 -6.34 7.76 21.75
C ASP A 20 -5.42 8.83 21.16
N TYR A 21 -4.21 8.43 20.79
CA TYR A 21 -3.24 9.31 20.13
C TYR A 21 -3.50 9.44 18.62
N ALA A 22 -4.23 8.49 18.04
CA ALA A 22 -4.53 8.48 16.61
C ALA A 22 -5.31 9.72 16.18
N GLN A 23 -6.12 10.31 17.07
CA GLN A 23 -6.85 11.55 16.83
C GLN A 23 -5.96 12.77 16.50
N TYR A 24 -4.67 12.74 16.87
CA TYR A 24 -3.74 13.85 16.61
C TYR A 24 -3.07 13.75 15.24
N VAL A 25 -3.14 12.60 14.58
CA VAL A 25 -2.50 12.41 13.27
C VAL A 25 -3.22 13.23 12.21
N ASN A 26 -2.45 13.94 11.39
CA ASN A 26 -2.93 14.56 10.17
C ASN A 26 -2.31 13.85 8.96
N PRO A 27 -3.05 12.94 8.29
CA PRO A 27 -2.53 12.20 7.14
C PRO A 27 -2.23 13.09 5.92
N PHE A 28 -2.78 14.31 5.85
CA PHE A 28 -2.56 15.21 4.72
C PHE A 28 -1.25 16.00 4.79
N TRP A 29 -0.53 15.96 5.92
CA TRP A 29 0.73 16.68 6.05
C TRP A 29 1.80 16.12 5.11
N GLY A 30 2.39 17.01 4.30
CA GLY A 30 3.34 16.64 3.24
C GLY A 30 2.71 16.42 1.86
N THR A 31 1.38 16.51 1.70
CA THR A 31 0.71 16.35 0.39
C THR A 31 0.85 17.57 -0.52
N VAL A 32 1.07 18.75 0.05
CA VAL A 32 1.24 20.01 -0.69
C VAL A 32 2.64 20.54 -0.43
N GLY A 33 3.31 20.94 -1.51
CA GLY A 33 4.62 21.59 -1.43
C GLY A 33 4.55 23.08 -1.67
N SER A 34 5.56 23.59 -2.37
CA SER A 34 5.71 25.03 -2.63
C SER A 34 4.64 25.60 -3.56
N ILE A 35 3.93 24.76 -4.31
CA ILE A 35 2.83 25.17 -5.19
C ILE A 35 1.50 24.70 -4.58
N PRO A 36 0.59 25.61 -4.19
CA PRO A 36 -0.70 25.24 -3.62
C PRO A 36 -1.47 24.26 -4.50
N ASN A 37 -2.07 23.25 -3.87
CA ASN A 37 -2.86 22.18 -4.48
C ASN A 37 -2.10 21.23 -5.43
N TYR A 38 -0.78 21.32 -5.47
CA TYR A 38 0.10 20.38 -6.17
C TYR A 38 1.11 19.79 -5.21
N THR A 39 1.64 18.63 -5.59
CA THR A 39 2.63 17.87 -4.82
C THR A 39 4.07 18.33 -5.08
N PHE A 40 4.30 19.32 -5.95
CA PHE A 40 5.63 19.87 -6.25
C PHE A 40 6.33 20.46 -5.02
N GLY A 41 7.49 19.90 -4.67
CA GLY A 41 8.22 20.27 -3.45
C GLY A 41 7.52 19.82 -2.16
N GLY A 42 6.50 18.95 -2.27
CA GLY A 42 5.88 18.26 -1.15
C GLY A 42 6.66 17.01 -0.76
N GLY A 43 6.08 16.23 0.14
CA GLY A 43 6.67 15.00 0.66
C GLY A 43 6.33 13.73 -0.11
N ALA A 44 5.53 13.79 -1.19
CA ALA A 44 5.07 12.59 -1.92
C ALA A 44 4.46 11.51 -1.00
N VAL A 45 3.72 11.96 0.01
CA VAL A 45 3.21 11.09 1.07
C VAL A 45 1.99 10.30 0.60
N PHE A 46 1.84 9.10 1.17
CA PHE A 46 0.60 8.35 1.11
C PHE A 46 -0.47 9.00 2.00
N VAL A 47 -1.70 9.07 1.49
CA VAL A 47 -2.88 9.49 2.25
C VAL A 47 -3.93 8.41 2.09
N GLY A 48 -4.20 7.60 3.10
CA GLY A 48 -5.12 6.48 2.95
C GLY A 48 -5.22 5.63 4.20
N ALA A 49 -5.79 4.44 4.05
CA ALA A 49 -5.87 3.48 5.12
C ALA A 49 -4.68 2.50 5.10
N ALA A 50 -4.02 2.38 6.24
CA ALA A 50 -2.94 1.42 6.48
C ALA A 50 -2.83 1.13 7.98
N VAL A 51 -2.23 -0.01 8.33
CA VAL A 51 -1.75 -0.35 9.68
C VAL A 51 -0.22 -0.20 9.76
N PRO A 52 0.40 -0.13 10.95
CA PRO A 52 1.85 -0.05 11.08
C PRO A 52 2.55 -1.17 10.32
N PHE A 53 3.48 -0.80 9.43
CA PHE A 53 4.26 -1.69 8.58
C PHE A 53 3.38 -2.61 7.69
N GLY A 54 2.14 -2.22 7.41
CA GLY A 54 1.19 -3.00 6.62
C GLY A 54 1.64 -3.16 5.17
N VAL A 55 1.34 -4.32 4.58
CA VAL A 55 1.57 -4.58 3.15
C VAL A 55 0.57 -3.76 2.32
N VAL A 56 -0.70 -3.79 2.71
CA VAL A 56 -1.75 -2.97 2.11
C VAL A 56 -1.64 -1.53 2.61
N LYS A 57 -1.66 -0.61 1.64
CA LYS A 57 -1.75 0.83 1.83
C LYS A 57 -2.77 1.31 0.82
N LEU A 58 -4.04 1.24 1.23
CA LEU A 58 -5.19 1.44 0.35
C LEU A 58 -5.51 2.92 0.24
N THR A 59 -5.45 3.46 -0.98
CA THR A 59 -5.88 4.82 -1.29
C THR A 59 -6.30 4.99 -2.76
N MET A 60 -6.71 6.20 -3.12
CA MET A 60 -6.90 6.65 -4.49
C MET A 60 -5.58 6.71 -5.27
N ASP A 61 -5.66 6.37 -6.55
CA ASP A 61 -4.63 6.60 -7.54
C ASP A 61 -4.97 7.89 -8.30
N THR A 62 -4.08 8.87 -8.29
CA THR A 62 -4.29 10.14 -8.99
C THR A 62 -3.33 10.35 -10.15
N PHE A 63 -3.81 11.06 -11.17
CA PHE A 63 -3.03 11.50 -12.30
C PHE A 63 -3.10 13.02 -12.46
N VAL A 64 -1.96 13.65 -12.75
CA VAL A 64 -1.87 15.07 -13.06
C VAL A 64 -1.30 15.23 -14.47
N LYS A 65 -1.99 16.01 -15.32
CA LYS A 65 -1.57 16.25 -16.70
C LYS A 65 -0.19 16.92 -16.80
N ASN A 66 0.06 17.94 -15.96
CA ASN A 66 1.38 18.54 -15.85
C ASN A 66 2.20 17.73 -14.84
N THR A 67 2.90 16.73 -15.35
CA THR A 67 3.65 15.80 -14.53
C THR A 67 4.84 16.50 -13.85
N SER A 68 5.46 17.53 -14.44
CA SER A 68 6.60 18.25 -13.84
C SER A 68 6.32 18.88 -12.46
N ILE A 69 5.04 18.99 -12.05
CA ILE A 69 4.61 19.53 -10.76
C ILE A 69 3.86 18.49 -9.90
N ALA A 70 3.99 17.21 -10.22
CA ALA A 70 3.29 16.12 -9.55
C ALA A 70 4.25 15.07 -8.99
N ALA A 71 3.94 14.59 -7.80
CA ALA A 71 4.45 13.38 -7.19
C ALA A 71 3.26 12.42 -7.06
N LEU A 72 3.34 11.26 -7.72
CA LEU A 72 2.25 10.30 -7.84
C LEU A 72 2.48 9.02 -7.02
N GLN A 73 3.64 8.89 -6.39
CA GLN A 73 4.12 7.65 -5.79
C GLN A 73 3.28 7.21 -4.58
N GLY A 74 2.81 8.17 -3.79
CA GLY A 74 1.87 7.96 -2.68
C GLY A 74 0.40 7.82 -3.10
N GLY A 75 0.10 7.83 -4.40
CA GLY A 75 -1.26 7.72 -4.95
C GLY A 75 -2.08 9.02 -4.88
N TYR A 76 -1.81 9.87 -3.89
CA TYR A 76 -2.63 11.06 -3.61
C TYR A 76 -2.00 12.37 -4.12
N THR A 77 -2.73 13.12 -4.93
CA THR A 77 -2.44 14.52 -5.27
C THR A 77 -3.73 15.35 -5.13
N PRO A 78 -3.75 16.48 -4.39
CA PRO A 78 -4.98 17.25 -4.09
C PRO A 78 -5.85 17.68 -5.29
N ASN A 79 -5.26 17.96 -6.45
CA ASN A 79 -5.99 18.32 -7.68
C ASN A 79 -5.84 17.27 -8.79
N GLY A 80 -5.40 16.07 -8.44
CA GLY A 80 -5.26 14.99 -9.39
C GLY A 80 -6.60 14.40 -9.84
N LEU A 81 -6.65 13.92 -11.07
CA LEU A 81 -7.75 13.13 -11.61
C LEU A 81 -7.64 11.72 -11.06
N ILE A 82 -8.71 11.24 -10.45
CA ILE A 82 -8.77 9.93 -9.79
C ILE A 82 -8.95 8.86 -10.86
N THR A 83 -8.00 7.92 -10.93
CA THR A 83 -7.95 6.86 -11.93
C THR A 83 -8.26 5.47 -11.39
N GLY A 84 -8.33 5.32 -10.07
CA GLY A 84 -8.60 4.06 -9.38
C GLY A 84 -8.41 4.19 -7.87
N PHE A 85 -8.64 3.09 -7.17
CA PHE A 85 -8.34 2.91 -5.76
C PHE A 85 -7.61 1.57 -5.59
N SER A 86 -6.30 1.62 -5.33
CA SER A 86 -5.43 0.44 -5.36
C SER A 86 -4.83 0.08 -4.01
N MET A 87 -4.40 -1.18 -3.90
CA MET A 87 -4.08 -1.84 -2.63
C MET A 87 -2.67 -1.54 -2.10
N MET A 88 -1.75 -1.06 -2.95
CA MET A 88 -0.34 -0.92 -2.59
C MET A 88 0.24 0.39 -3.10
N HIS A 89 0.98 1.07 -2.23
CA HIS A 89 1.61 2.36 -2.46
C HIS A 89 2.94 2.44 -1.70
N GLU A 90 3.82 3.37 -2.09
CA GLU A 90 4.96 3.75 -1.24
C GLU A 90 4.76 5.19 -0.76
N SER A 91 5.25 5.53 0.44
CA SER A 91 5.08 6.86 1.01
C SER A 91 6.42 7.58 1.14
N GLY A 92 6.47 8.85 0.79
CA GLY A 92 7.68 9.65 0.99
C GLY A 92 8.71 9.49 -0.12
N THR A 93 8.32 8.90 -1.24
CA THR A 93 9.27 8.41 -2.24
C THR A 93 9.51 9.41 -3.36
N GLY A 94 10.78 9.52 -3.76
CA GLY A 94 11.21 10.31 -4.92
C GLY A 94 11.20 9.49 -6.21
N GLY A 95 11.54 10.13 -7.33
CA GLY A 95 11.73 9.42 -8.59
C GLY A 95 10.46 8.75 -9.12
N CYS A 96 10.54 7.45 -9.44
CA CYS A 96 9.53 6.75 -10.22
C CYS A 96 8.55 5.98 -9.34
N SER A 97 7.24 6.07 -9.64
CA SER A 97 6.22 5.33 -8.90
C SER A 97 6.44 3.81 -8.94
N LYS A 98 6.14 3.17 -7.81
CA LYS A 98 6.01 1.72 -7.66
C LYS A 98 4.61 1.41 -7.17
N TYR A 99 4.08 0.24 -7.52
CA TYR A 99 2.74 -0.21 -7.15
C TYR A 99 1.61 0.62 -7.81
N GLY A 100 0.51 0.89 -7.10
CA GLY A 100 -0.76 1.24 -7.73
C GLY A 100 -1.53 0.01 -8.23
N VAL A 101 -1.31 -1.15 -7.63
CA VAL A 101 -1.72 -2.44 -8.21
C VAL A 101 -2.93 -3.01 -7.49
N ILE A 102 -3.70 -3.83 -8.23
CA ILE A 102 -4.99 -4.37 -7.80
C ILE A 102 -5.95 -3.22 -7.46
N SER A 103 -6.57 -2.65 -8.51
CA SER A 103 -7.37 -1.44 -8.38
C SER A 103 -8.87 -1.70 -8.54
N GLN A 104 -9.69 -0.99 -7.76
CA GLN A 104 -11.12 -0.86 -7.98
C GLN A 104 -11.47 0.59 -8.36
N MET A 105 -12.46 0.78 -9.24
CA MET A 105 -13.02 2.09 -9.58
C MET A 105 -14.55 2.02 -9.65
N PRO A 106 -15.28 2.80 -8.84
CA PRO A 106 -16.74 2.88 -8.96
C PRO A 106 -17.15 3.74 -10.16
N LEU A 107 -18.04 3.22 -11.00
CA LEU A 107 -18.54 3.88 -12.21
C LEU A 107 -20.07 3.94 -12.20
N THR A 108 -20.62 5.06 -12.67
CA THR A 108 -22.07 5.25 -12.84
C THR A 108 -22.58 4.82 -14.22
N THR A 109 -21.67 4.60 -15.17
CA THR A 109 -21.95 4.04 -16.49
C THR A 109 -20.70 3.37 -17.05
N ILE A 110 -20.90 2.37 -17.91
CA ILE A 110 -19.87 1.74 -18.75
C ILE A 110 -20.18 1.88 -20.25
N GLU A 111 -21.21 2.66 -20.58
CA GLU A 111 -21.59 2.96 -21.95
C GLU A 111 -20.68 4.04 -22.55
N ALA A 112 -20.58 4.08 -23.88
CA ALA A 112 -19.80 5.10 -24.57
C ALA A 112 -20.18 6.51 -24.07
N PRO A 113 -19.21 7.38 -23.77
CA PRO A 113 -17.80 7.31 -24.20
C PRO A 113 -16.85 6.54 -23.27
N VAL A 114 -17.34 5.85 -22.23
CA VAL A 114 -16.48 5.07 -21.32
C VAL A 114 -15.85 3.89 -22.06
N ASN A 115 -14.52 3.84 -22.09
CA ASN A 115 -13.73 2.72 -22.57
C ASN A 115 -12.89 2.17 -21.39
N LEU A 116 -13.16 0.94 -20.96
CA LEU A 116 -12.46 0.30 -19.83
C LEU A 116 -10.95 0.10 -20.08
N LEU A 117 -10.51 0.14 -21.35
CA LEU A 117 -9.10 0.12 -21.74
C LEU A 117 -8.47 1.53 -21.81
N ASP A 118 -9.18 2.57 -21.39
CA ASP A 118 -8.68 3.95 -21.35
C ASP A 118 -9.23 4.71 -20.13
N ASN A 119 -8.42 4.81 -19.07
CA ASN A 119 -8.83 5.52 -17.85
C ASN A 119 -9.15 7.00 -18.08
N ARG A 120 -8.67 7.64 -19.15
CA ARG A 120 -8.99 9.03 -19.49
C ARG A 120 -10.46 9.23 -19.85
N THR A 121 -11.18 8.14 -20.15
CA THR A 121 -12.61 8.17 -20.47
C THR A 121 -13.51 8.07 -19.24
N TYR A 122 -12.98 7.65 -18.09
CA TYR A 122 -13.76 7.42 -16.87
C TYR A 122 -13.14 7.98 -15.58
N TRP A 123 -11.92 8.54 -15.63
CA TRP A 123 -11.32 9.23 -14.50
C TRP A 123 -12.26 10.31 -13.94
N GLN A 124 -12.11 10.62 -12.65
CA GLN A 124 -13.02 11.53 -11.97
C GLN A 124 -12.23 12.67 -11.32
N GLY A 125 -12.77 13.88 -11.36
CA GLY A 125 -12.41 14.89 -10.36
C GLY A 125 -13.03 14.55 -9.01
N ARG A 126 -12.72 15.39 -8.01
CA ARG A 126 -13.30 15.32 -6.67
C ARG A 126 -14.26 16.48 -6.42
N ILE A 127 -15.23 16.25 -5.55
CA ILE A 127 -16.16 17.26 -5.06
C ILE A 127 -15.86 17.54 -3.58
N GLY A 128 -15.44 18.77 -3.27
CA GLY A 128 -15.15 19.17 -1.90
C GLY A 128 -13.78 18.67 -1.40
N GLU A 129 -13.64 18.63 -0.08
CA GLU A 129 -12.42 18.19 0.59
C GLU A 129 -12.49 16.69 0.91
N ASP A 130 -11.35 16.01 0.77
CA ASP A 130 -11.18 14.64 1.23
C ASP A 130 -11.07 14.60 2.76
N ALA A 131 -11.49 13.50 3.38
CA ALA A 131 -11.30 13.27 4.80
C ALA A 131 -10.39 12.06 5.01
N ALA A 132 -9.45 12.17 5.95
CA ALA A 132 -8.55 11.09 6.29
C ALA A 132 -8.23 11.12 7.79
N SER A 133 -8.16 9.94 8.38
CA SER A 133 -7.67 9.70 9.73
C SER A 133 -6.93 8.36 9.75
N VAL A 134 -6.35 7.99 10.89
CA VAL A 134 -5.62 6.72 11.01
C VAL A 134 -6.54 5.54 10.66
N GLY A 135 -6.17 4.79 9.62
CA GLY A 135 -6.94 3.62 9.17
C GLY A 135 -8.18 3.95 8.32
N TYR A 136 -8.39 5.21 7.94
CA TYR A 136 -9.60 5.64 7.21
C TYR A 136 -9.32 6.70 6.16
N PHE A 137 -10.01 6.58 5.02
CA PHE A 137 -10.01 7.60 3.98
C PHE A 137 -11.38 7.74 3.34
N LYS A 138 -11.77 8.97 2.98
CA LYS A 138 -13.02 9.28 2.30
C LYS A 138 -12.84 10.36 1.25
N THR A 139 -13.46 10.15 0.09
CA THR A 139 -13.56 11.12 -1.00
C THR A 139 -14.94 11.11 -1.64
N LYS A 140 -15.27 12.19 -2.36
CA LYS A 140 -16.47 12.27 -3.18
C LYS A 140 -16.08 12.56 -4.62
N LEU A 141 -16.51 11.72 -5.55
CA LEU A 141 -16.20 11.81 -6.97
C LEU A 141 -17.18 12.72 -7.71
N GLU A 142 -16.75 13.28 -8.84
CA GLU A 142 -17.59 14.11 -9.73
C GLU A 142 -18.81 13.38 -10.30
N ASN A 143 -18.72 12.06 -10.49
CA ASN A 143 -19.86 11.21 -10.86
C ASN A 143 -20.89 11.03 -9.71
N GLY A 144 -20.64 11.63 -8.55
CA GLY A 144 -21.53 11.62 -7.39
C GLY A 144 -21.31 10.47 -6.41
N VAL A 145 -20.42 9.52 -6.70
CA VAL A 145 -20.10 8.41 -5.79
C VAL A 145 -19.26 8.91 -4.62
N THR A 146 -19.65 8.56 -3.40
CA THR A 146 -18.80 8.70 -2.22
C THR A 146 -18.07 7.38 -1.98
N THR A 147 -16.75 7.46 -1.79
CA THR A 147 -15.89 6.30 -1.54
C THR A 147 -15.28 6.42 -0.17
N GLU A 148 -15.39 5.37 0.64
CA GLU A 148 -14.74 5.22 1.93
C GLU A 148 -13.86 3.97 1.94
N LEU A 149 -12.68 4.06 2.55
CA LEU A 149 -11.65 3.03 2.54
C LEU A 149 -11.13 2.77 3.95
N SER A 150 -10.87 1.51 4.25
CA SER A 150 -10.12 1.08 5.44
C SER A 150 -9.21 -0.10 5.08
N ALA A 151 -8.23 -0.43 5.90
CA ALA A 151 -7.28 -1.50 5.58
C ALA A 151 -6.71 -2.17 6.83
N THR A 152 -6.34 -3.43 6.65
CA THR A 152 -5.57 -4.26 7.58
C THR A 152 -4.17 -4.51 6.99
N ARG A 153 -3.43 -5.48 7.53
CA ARG A 153 -2.05 -5.75 7.10
C ARG A 153 -1.98 -6.23 5.66
N HIS A 154 -2.91 -7.10 5.23
CA HIS A 154 -2.91 -7.72 3.91
C HIS A 154 -4.25 -7.59 3.16
N ALA A 155 -5.24 -6.91 3.75
CA ALA A 155 -6.54 -6.73 3.14
C ALA A 155 -7.06 -5.29 3.24
N GLY A 156 -8.00 -4.96 2.36
CA GLY A 156 -8.58 -3.64 2.17
C GLY A 156 -10.10 -3.73 2.12
N PHE A 157 -10.74 -2.69 2.64
CA PHE A 157 -12.19 -2.51 2.69
C PHE A 157 -12.56 -1.31 1.83
N TYR A 158 -13.57 -1.49 0.99
CA TYR A 158 -14.15 -0.46 0.14
C TYR A 158 -15.63 -0.32 0.44
N GLU A 159 -16.10 0.91 0.63
CA GLU A 159 -17.52 1.25 0.68
C GLU A 159 -17.80 2.33 -0.37
N TYR A 160 -18.73 2.03 -1.27
CA TYR A 160 -19.16 2.95 -2.33
C TYR A 160 -20.63 3.29 -2.16
N ASP A 161 -20.89 4.56 -1.90
CA ASP A 161 -22.25 5.12 -1.90
C ASP A 161 -22.52 5.80 -3.23
N PHE A 162 -23.28 5.12 -4.08
CA PHE A 162 -23.67 5.64 -5.38
C PHE A 162 -24.85 6.62 -5.27
N PRO A 163 -24.96 7.59 -6.21
CA PRO A 163 -26.19 8.35 -6.37
C PRO A 163 -27.37 7.42 -6.69
N ALA A 164 -28.59 7.91 -6.46
CA ALA A 164 -29.79 7.16 -6.82
C ALA A 164 -29.86 6.98 -8.35
N GLN A 165 -29.55 5.76 -8.81
CA GLN A 165 -29.49 5.40 -10.23
C GLN A 165 -29.78 3.92 -10.43
N GLU A 166 -30.22 3.57 -11.64
CA GLU A 166 -30.63 2.20 -11.99
C GLU A 166 -29.47 1.21 -11.96
N LYS A 167 -28.31 1.58 -12.54
CA LYS A 167 -27.13 0.71 -12.65
C LYS A 167 -25.95 1.29 -11.90
N LYS A 168 -25.24 0.45 -11.15
CA LYS A 168 -24.01 0.78 -10.42
C LYS A 168 -22.94 -0.20 -10.83
N HIS A 169 -21.74 0.29 -11.08
CA HIS A 169 -20.66 -0.54 -11.57
C HIS A 169 -19.43 -0.42 -10.68
N VAL A 170 -18.77 -1.54 -10.43
CA VAL A 170 -17.42 -1.56 -9.88
C VAL A 170 -16.51 -2.20 -10.92
N LEU A 171 -15.54 -1.42 -11.39
CA LEU A 171 -14.47 -1.87 -12.27
C LEU A 171 -13.32 -2.40 -11.41
N VAL A 172 -12.94 -3.66 -11.58
CA VAL A 172 -11.69 -4.23 -11.09
C VAL A 172 -10.70 -4.23 -12.24
N ASP A 173 -9.64 -3.42 -12.15
CA ASP A 173 -8.60 -3.33 -13.17
C ASP A 173 -7.29 -3.95 -12.66
N VAL A 174 -7.01 -5.17 -13.13
CA VAL A 174 -5.77 -5.90 -12.79
C VAL A 174 -4.57 -5.27 -13.49
N SER A 175 -4.77 -4.57 -14.60
CA SER A 175 -3.70 -3.91 -15.34
C SER A 175 -3.34 -2.51 -14.83
N HIS A 176 -4.03 -2.03 -13.80
CA HIS A 176 -3.75 -0.72 -13.19
C HIS A 176 -2.38 -0.71 -12.51
N TYR A 177 -1.70 0.42 -12.62
CA TYR A 177 -0.50 0.75 -11.88
C TYR A 177 -0.30 2.27 -11.89
N LEU A 178 0.41 2.79 -10.88
CA LEU A 178 0.69 4.24 -10.81
C LEU A 178 1.54 4.66 -12.01
N PRO A 179 1.11 5.68 -12.77
CA PRO A 179 1.89 6.15 -13.89
C PRO A 179 3.17 6.82 -13.37
N ASN A 180 4.20 6.81 -14.21
CA ASN A 180 5.38 7.62 -13.95
C ASN A 180 5.22 9.01 -14.57
N VAL A 181 5.84 9.97 -13.92
CA VAL A 181 5.74 11.41 -14.16
C VAL A 181 6.71 11.87 -15.26
N VAL A 182 7.78 11.11 -15.49
CA VAL A 182 8.84 11.46 -16.44
C VAL A 182 9.23 10.21 -17.21
N GLY A 183 9.44 10.32 -18.53
CA GLY A 183 10.00 9.28 -19.39
C GLY A 183 11.48 8.99 -19.07
N GLY A 184 11.77 8.73 -17.80
CA GLY A 184 13.09 8.44 -17.25
C GLY A 184 13.42 6.96 -17.29
N TYR A 185 14.61 6.62 -16.78
CA TYR A 185 15.17 5.28 -16.80
C TYR A 185 14.33 4.25 -16.01
N CYS A 186 13.67 4.67 -14.93
CA CYS A 186 12.77 3.81 -14.15
C CYS A 186 11.31 4.01 -14.57
N THR A 187 10.63 2.98 -15.08
CA THR A 187 9.16 3.02 -15.30
C THR A 187 8.57 1.70 -14.86
N GLN A 188 7.33 1.72 -14.35
CA GLN A 188 6.60 0.51 -14.07
C GLN A 188 5.77 0.09 -15.29
N THR A 189 5.60 -1.21 -15.46
CA THR A 189 4.83 -1.80 -16.55
C THR A 189 4.01 -2.98 -16.03
N TYR A 190 2.80 -3.10 -16.53
CA TYR A 190 2.00 -4.32 -16.42
C TYR A 190 2.47 -5.34 -17.46
N ARG A 191 2.63 -6.61 -17.06
CA ARG A 191 3.13 -7.70 -17.90
C ARG A 191 2.04 -8.67 -18.30
N GLU A 192 1.26 -9.14 -17.35
CA GLU A 192 0.19 -10.12 -17.56
C GLU A 192 -0.64 -10.26 -16.30
N GLY A 193 -1.75 -10.97 -16.40
CA GLY A 193 -2.64 -11.20 -15.28
C GLY A 193 -3.83 -12.04 -15.68
N GLU A 194 -4.52 -12.51 -14.66
CA GLU A 194 -5.73 -13.31 -14.74
C GLU A 194 -6.76 -12.77 -13.76
N ILE A 195 -8.04 -12.87 -14.11
CA ILE A 195 -9.15 -12.72 -13.17
C ILE A 195 -10.19 -13.79 -13.44
N LYS A 196 -10.67 -14.42 -12.38
CA LYS A 196 -11.71 -15.45 -12.35
C LYS A 196 -12.85 -14.95 -11.49
N ILE A 197 -14.07 -15.11 -11.99
CA ILE A 197 -15.29 -14.72 -11.28
C ILE A 197 -15.98 -15.97 -10.76
N SER A 198 -16.37 -15.95 -9.49
CA SER A 198 -17.14 -17.02 -8.86
C SER A 198 -18.50 -17.24 -9.54
N LYS A 199 -19.06 -18.45 -9.41
CA LYS A 199 -20.35 -18.78 -10.03
C LYS A 199 -21.51 -17.91 -9.55
N ASN A 200 -21.48 -17.51 -8.28
CA ASN A 200 -22.46 -16.60 -7.67
C ASN A 200 -22.08 -15.11 -7.84
N ARG A 201 -20.97 -14.81 -8.53
CA ARG A 201 -20.48 -13.48 -8.92
C ARG A 201 -20.14 -12.53 -7.77
N ASN A 202 -20.32 -12.95 -6.52
CA ASN A 202 -20.02 -12.11 -5.36
C ASN A 202 -18.53 -12.11 -5.00
N SER A 203 -17.72 -12.98 -5.59
CA SER A 203 -16.27 -13.00 -5.37
C SER A 203 -15.49 -13.21 -6.66
N TYR A 204 -14.22 -12.79 -6.62
CA TYR A 204 -13.29 -12.90 -7.73
C TYR A 204 -11.87 -13.13 -7.22
N GLN A 205 -11.05 -13.82 -8.01
CA GLN A 205 -9.68 -14.18 -7.66
C GLN A 205 -8.79 -14.07 -8.89
N GLY A 206 -7.50 -13.86 -8.69
CA GLY A 206 -6.56 -13.80 -9.79
C GLY A 206 -5.20 -13.27 -9.37
N HIS A 207 -4.45 -12.82 -10.36
CA HIS A 207 -3.15 -12.20 -10.14
C HIS A 207 -2.82 -11.18 -11.21
N GLY A 208 -1.96 -10.22 -10.86
CA GLY A 208 -1.29 -9.33 -11.80
C GLY A 208 0.22 -9.45 -11.62
N THR A 209 0.95 -9.46 -12.74
CA THR A 209 2.41 -9.40 -12.76
C THR A 209 2.85 -8.06 -13.34
N TYR A 210 3.72 -7.38 -12.60
CA TYR A 210 4.22 -6.04 -12.92
C TYR A 210 5.74 -6.04 -12.85
N ALA A 211 6.40 -5.10 -13.51
CA ALA A 211 7.86 -4.99 -13.47
C ALA A 211 8.30 -3.52 -13.51
N GLY A 212 9.54 -3.27 -13.09
CA GLY A 212 10.11 -1.92 -13.05
C GLY A 212 9.63 -1.12 -11.83
N GLY A 213 9.41 0.17 -12.03
CA GLY A 213 9.20 1.16 -10.96
C GLY A 213 10.54 1.72 -10.44
N PHE A 214 10.53 2.40 -9.29
CA PHE A 214 11.70 3.01 -8.64
C PHE A 214 12.96 2.13 -8.70
N ASN A 215 12.82 0.86 -8.34
CA ASN A 215 13.94 -0.07 -8.21
C ASN A 215 14.36 -0.75 -9.52
N GLU A 216 13.77 -0.37 -10.66
CA GLU A 216 13.93 -1.06 -11.96
C GLU A 216 13.77 -2.58 -11.80
N GLY A 217 12.80 -2.97 -10.97
CA GLY A 217 12.71 -4.32 -10.44
C GLY A 217 12.38 -5.37 -11.49
N ALA A 218 12.86 -6.60 -11.27
CA ALA A 218 12.37 -7.79 -11.93
C ALA A 218 10.83 -7.93 -11.80
N PRO A 219 10.18 -8.72 -12.67
CA PRO A 219 8.74 -8.96 -12.54
C PRO A 219 8.37 -9.51 -11.16
N TYR A 220 7.32 -8.95 -10.56
CA TYR A 220 6.72 -9.41 -9.32
C TYR A 220 5.22 -9.65 -9.53
N THR A 221 4.70 -10.68 -8.87
CA THR A 221 3.30 -11.09 -8.97
C THR A 221 2.58 -10.79 -7.66
N VAL A 222 1.39 -10.21 -7.78
CA VAL A 222 0.46 -9.99 -6.66
C VAL A 222 -0.82 -10.75 -6.98
N TYR A 223 -1.10 -11.75 -6.16
CA TYR A 223 -2.35 -12.48 -6.13
C TYR A 223 -3.39 -11.72 -5.33
N PHE A 224 -4.65 -11.81 -5.72
CA PHE A 224 -5.75 -11.13 -5.05
C PHE A 224 -6.97 -12.02 -4.93
N CYS A 225 -7.77 -11.72 -3.90
CA CYS A 225 -9.07 -12.32 -3.67
C CYS A 225 -10.03 -11.23 -3.20
N GLY A 226 -11.07 -10.96 -3.97
CA GLY A 226 -12.08 -9.95 -3.67
C GLY A 226 -13.46 -10.56 -3.44
N GLU A 227 -14.25 -9.91 -2.60
CA GLU A 227 -15.63 -10.26 -2.31
C GLU A 227 -16.48 -9.00 -2.19
N PHE A 228 -17.74 -9.09 -2.60
CA PHE A 228 -18.78 -8.08 -2.43
C PHE A 228 -19.84 -8.55 -1.43
N GLU A 229 -20.31 -7.65 -0.56
CA GLU A 229 -21.34 -7.95 0.44
C GLU A 229 -22.64 -8.45 -0.22
N THR A 230 -23.04 -7.76 -1.29
CA THR A 230 -24.21 -8.10 -2.09
C THR A 230 -23.76 -8.60 -3.45
N ALA A 231 -24.27 -9.76 -3.87
CA ALA A 231 -23.95 -10.32 -5.18
C ALA A 231 -24.43 -9.38 -6.31
N PRO A 232 -23.60 -9.13 -7.34
CA PRO A 232 -24.01 -8.36 -8.51
C PRO A 232 -24.98 -9.13 -9.41
N ASP A 233 -25.80 -8.37 -10.13
CA ASP A 233 -26.74 -8.89 -11.13
C ASP A 233 -26.04 -9.37 -12.39
N GLU A 234 -24.93 -8.72 -12.74
CA GLU A 234 -24.09 -9.04 -13.90
C GLU A 234 -22.62 -8.90 -13.54
N ALA A 235 -21.78 -9.73 -14.17
CA ALA A 235 -20.34 -9.63 -14.06
C ALA A 235 -19.71 -10.08 -15.38
N GLU A 236 -18.80 -9.28 -15.91
CA GLU A 236 -18.14 -9.55 -17.19
C GLU A 236 -16.64 -9.29 -17.07
N ILE A 237 -15.83 -10.24 -17.55
CA ILE A 237 -14.39 -10.07 -17.70
C ILE A 237 -14.15 -9.30 -18.99
N PHE A 238 -13.29 -8.30 -18.95
CA PHE A 238 -12.82 -7.61 -20.15
C PHE A 238 -11.35 -7.88 -20.42
N THR A 239 -10.97 -7.88 -21.69
CA THR A 239 -9.57 -7.84 -22.12
C THR A 239 -9.39 -6.94 -23.33
N GLY A 240 -8.16 -6.48 -23.53
CA GLY A 240 -7.73 -5.97 -24.82
C GLY A 240 -6.25 -5.60 -24.83
N ARG A 241 -5.79 -5.12 -25.98
CA ARG A 241 -4.40 -4.76 -26.17
C ARG A 241 -4.00 -3.67 -25.17
N ASN A 242 -2.90 -3.88 -24.46
CA ASN A 242 -2.29 -2.84 -23.65
C ASN A 242 -1.62 -1.81 -24.55
N GLN A 243 -2.32 -0.71 -24.79
CA GLN A 243 -1.78 0.50 -25.36
C GLN A 243 -1.87 1.56 -24.26
N PHE A 244 -0.79 1.79 -23.53
CA PHE A 244 -0.76 2.84 -22.52
C PHE A 244 -0.76 4.19 -23.25
N PRO A 245 -1.83 4.99 -23.15
CA PRO A 245 -1.90 6.23 -23.89
C PRO A 245 -1.16 7.33 -23.12
N GLY A 246 0.15 7.44 -23.30
CA GLY A 246 0.89 8.50 -22.60
C GLY A 246 2.39 8.57 -22.80
N PHE A 247 3.03 7.51 -23.30
CA PHE A 247 4.47 7.52 -23.55
C PHE A 247 4.77 7.11 -25.00
N ASN A 248 4.97 8.11 -25.86
CA ASN A 248 5.53 7.99 -27.21
C ASN A 248 4.86 7.02 -28.19
N SER A 249 3.53 6.97 -28.27
CA SER A 249 2.91 6.46 -29.50
C SER A 249 2.90 7.57 -30.56
N MET A 250 3.91 7.58 -31.43
CA MET A 250 3.85 8.29 -32.72
C MET A 250 2.75 7.75 -33.67
N ASN A 251 1.86 6.89 -33.18
CA ASN A 251 0.69 6.37 -33.90
C ASN A 251 -0.60 6.75 -33.15
N PRO A 252 -1.47 7.59 -33.73
CA PRO A 252 -2.74 8.03 -33.15
C PRO A 252 -3.89 7.06 -33.43
N GLU A 253 -3.62 5.76 -33.52
CA GLU A 253 -4.70 4.77 -33.68
C GLU A 253 -5.64 4.87 -32.47
N PRO A 254 -6.97 4.94 -32.66
CA PRO A 254 -7.90 4.94 -31.55
C PRO A 254 -7.68 3.68 -30.71
N LEU A 255 -7.63 3.85 -29.39
CA LEU A 255 -7.50 2.72 -28.48
C LEU A 255 -8.61 1.69 -28.77
N PRO A 256 -8.28 0.39 -28.81
CA PRO A 256 -9.28 -0.62 -29.06
C PRO A 256 -10.37 -0.60 -27.99
N TRP A 257 -11.55 -1.09 -28.35
CA TRP A 257 -12.61 -1.37 -27.38
C TRP A 257 -12.34 -2.71 -26.69
N PRO A 258 -12.73 -2.87 -25.41
CA PRO A 258 -12.62 -4.13 -24.70
C PRO A 258 -13.43 -5.24 -25.37
N THR A 259 -12.88 -6.44 -25.35
CA THR A 259 -13.61 -7.68 -25.60
C THR A 259 -14.10 -8.23 -24.27
N PHE A 260 -15.40 -8.54 -24.18
CA PHE A 260 -16.02 -9.05 -22.97
C PHE A 260 -16.25 -10.57 -23.04
N ALA A 261 -16.15 -11.25 -21.90
CA ALA A 261 -16.61 -12.62 -21.72
C ALA A 261 -17.17 -12.83 -20.31
N SER A 262 -18.11 -13.76 -20.19
CA SER A 262 -18.77 -14.07 -18.92
C SER A 262 -17.94 -14.98 -18.00
N GLN A 263 -16.99 -15.76 -18.53
CA GLN A 263 -16.03 -16.59 -17.77
C GLN A 263 -14.73 -16.80 -18.55
N ASN A 264 -13.61 -16.98 -17.83
CA ASN A 264 -12.26 -17.37 -18.28
C ASN A 264 -11.87 -16.94 -19.71
N ILE A 265 -11.15 -15.83 -19.81
CA ILE A 265 -10.49 -15.41 -21.05
C ILE A 265 -9.02 -15.80 -20.99
N THR A 266 -8.54 -16.59 -21.96
CA THR A 266 -7.11 -16.71 -22.21
C THR A 266 -6.64 -15.46 -22.93
N THR A 267 -5.91 -14.60 -22.23
CA THR A 267 -5.39 -13.36 -22.78
C THR A 267 -3.99 -13.60 -23.35
N PRO A 268 -3.65 -13.03 -24.51
CA PRO A 268 -2.25 -12.95 -24.94
C PRO A 268 -1.42 -12.22 -23.88
N GLN A 269 -0.17 -12.63 -23.70
CA GLN A 269 0.75 -11.95 -22.79
C GLN A 269 0.82 -10.45 -23.09
N GLY A 270 0.74 -9.62 -22.06
CA GLY A 270 0.71 -8.16 -22.19
C GLY A 270 -0.68 -7.56 -22.40
N SER A 271 -1.75 -8.35 -22.60
CA SER A 271 -3.10 -7.80 -22.73
C SER A 271 -3.66 -7.35 -21.37
N ARG A 272 -4.28 -6.16 -21.35
CA ARG A 272 -5.01 -5.67 -20.17
C ARG A 272 -6.13 -6.65 -19.84
N VAL A 273 -6.40 -6.83 -18.55
CA VAL A 273 -7.47 -7.69 -18.07
C VAL A 273 -8.11 -7.06 -16.83
N GLY A 274 -9.39 -7.31 -16.65
CA GLY A 274 -10.14 -6.93 -15.47
C GLY A 274 -11.56 -7.44 -15.54
N ALA A 275 -12.40 -7.01 -14.61
CA ALA A 275 -13.82 -7.33 -14.62
C ALA A 275 -14.65 -6.11 -14.26
N VAL A 276 -15.88 -6.06 -14.78
CA VAL A 276 -16.91 -5.13 -14.32
C VAL A 276 -18.02 -5.91 -13.65
N PHE A 277 -18.42 -5.44 -12.47
CA PHE A 277 -19.54 -5.97 -11.71
C PHE A 277 -20.66 -4.93 -11.69
N THR A 278 -21.89 -5.35 -11.97
CA THR A 278 -23.03 -4.44 -12.12
C THR A 278 -24.17 -4.85 -11.19
N TRP A 279 -24.69 -3.88 -10.44
CA TRP A 279 -25.90 -3.99 -9.63
C TRP A 279 -27.01 -3.14 -10.22
N ARG A 280 -28.24 -3.65 -10.15
CA ARG A 280 -29.47 -3.01 -10.57
C ARG A 280 -30.35 -2.66 -9.37
N GLY A 281 -31.13 -1.59 -9.49
CA GLY A 281 -32.16 -1.23 -8.51
C GLY A 281 -31.74 -0.13 -7.54
N ASN A 282 -32.47 -0.02 -6.41
CA ASN A 282 -32.47 1.21 -5.60
C ASN A 282 -31.46 1.24 -4.45
N ALA A 283 -30.85 0.11 -4.07
CA ALA A 283 -29.80 0.10 -3.05
C ALA A 283 -28.61 0.94 -3.53
N THR A 284 -28.11 1.87 -2.72
CA THR A 284 -27.05 2.82 -3.13
C THR A 284 -25.66 2.35 -2.74
N THR A 285 -25.55 1.56 -1.69
CA THR A 285 -24.26 1.16 -1.12
C THR A 285 -23.78 -0.17 -1.69
N VAL A 286 -22.52 -0.22 -2.14
CA VAL A 286 -21.80 -1.43 -2.52
C VAL A 286 -20.54 -1.52 -1.67
N ARG A 287 -20.36 -2.64 -0.96
CA ARG A 287 -19.17 -2.89 -0.15
C ARG A 287 -18.33 -4.00 -0.75
N SER A 288 -17.02 -3.86 -0.65
CA SER A 288 -16.05 -4.86 -1.08
C SER A 288 -14.93 -5.06 -0.07
N LYS A 289 -14.43 -6.29 0.02
CA LYS A 289 -13.22 -6.65 0.73
C LYS A 289 -12.25 -7.28 -0.25
N VAL A 290 -10.98 -6.92 -0.19
CA VAL A 290 -9.94 -7.48 -1.07
C VAL A 290 -8.72 -7.84 -0.24
N GLY A 291 -8.27 -9.09 -0.31
CA GLY A 291 -6.98 -9.52 0.23
C GLY A 291 -5.95 -9.64 -0.89
N ILE A 292 -4.67 -9.41 -0.56
CA ILE A 292 -3.55 -9.61 -1.48
C ILE A 292 -2.49 -10.56 -0.89
N SER A 293 -1.78 -11.25 -1.75
CA SER A 293 -0.63 -12.07 -1.37
C SER A 293 0.41 -12.09 -2.50
N PHE A 294 1.67 -12.27 -2.14
CA PHE A 294 2.75 -12.49 -3.10
C PHE A 294 2.98 -13.98 -3.41
N ILE A 295 2.29 -14.89 -2.71
CA ILE A 295 2.46 -16.34 -2.86
C ILE A 295 1.32 -16.99 -3.64
N SER A 296 0.06 -16.75 -3.26
CA SER A 296 -1.08 -17.43 -3.91
C SER A 296 -2.43 -16.75 -3.69
N GLU A 297 -3.40 -17.07 -4.56
CA GLU A 297 -4.80 -16.66 -4.43
C GLU A 297 -5.44 -17.19 -3.14
N GLU A 298 -5.13 -18.42 -2.75
CA GLU A 298 -5.64 -19.02 -1.51
C GLU A 298 -5.20 -18.23 -0.28
N LYS A 299 -3.94 -17.78 -0.25
CA LYS A 299 -3.43 -16.99 0.86
C LYS A 299 -4.03 -15.58 0.87
N ALA A 300 -4.22 -14.98 -0.31
CA ALA A 300 -4.95 -13.72 -0.44
C ALA A 300 -6.40 -13.83 0.10
N CYS A 301 -7.11 -14.93 -0.17
CA CYS A 301 -8.45 -15.14 0.39
C CYS A 301 -8.43 -15.31 1.91
N ARG A 302 -7.49 -16.10 2.45
CA ARG A 302 -7.34 -16.27 3.90
C ARG A 302 -7.09 -14.94 4.59
N PHE A 303 -6.18 -14.11 4.07
CA PHE A 303 -5.96 -12.78 4.63
C PHE A 303 -7.21 -11.91 4.63
N LYS A 304 -7.99 -11.90 3.53
CA LYS A 304 -9.27 -11.20 3.48
C LYS A 304 -10.23 -11.69 4.58
N ASP A 305 -10.39 -13.00 4.70
CA ASP A 305 -11.37 -13.64 5.58
C ASP A 305 -10.98 -13.52 7.07
N ASP A 306 -9.70 -13.71 7.37
CA ASP A 306 -9.16 -13.72 8.72
C ASP A 306 -8.99 -12.30 9.28
N GLU A 307 -8.60 -11.32 8.44
CA GLU A 307 -8.33 -9.95 8.90
C GLU A 307 -9.57 -9.03 8.87
N ILE A 308 -10.55 -9.28 7.98
CA ILE A 308 -11.75 -8.43 7.85
C ILE A 308 -13.03 -9.27 8.00
N GLY A 309 -13.40 -9.55 9.26
CA GLY A 309 -14.59 -10.36 9.59
C GLY A 309 -15.95 -9.67 9.43
N SER A 310 -16.01 -8.33 9.48
CA SER A 310 -17.27 -7.55 9.45
C SER A 310 -17.49 -6.83 8.13
N TRP A 311 -18.75 -6.56 7.76
CA TRP A 311 -19.11 -5.67 6.64
C TRP A 311 -19.39 -4.22 7.08
N ASP A 312 -19.10 -3.91 8.34
CA ASP A 312 -19.08 -2.54 8.85
C ASP A 312 -17.65 -2.00 8.79
N ILE A 313 -17.43 -0.98 7.95
CA ILE A 313 -16.13 -0.33 7.77
C ILE A 313 -15.58 0.21 9.10
N GLN A 314 -16.44 0.67 10.01
CA GLN A 314 -16.02 1.25 11.28
C GLN A 314 -15.25 0.24 12.13
N SER A 315 -15.59 -1.05 12.05
CA SER A 315 -14.85 -2.09 12.77
C SER A 315 -13.39 -2.21 12.30
N THR A 316 -13.13 -2.05 11.00
CA THR A 316 -11.78 -2.08 10.43
C THR A 316 -11.02 -0.79 10.81
N VAL A 317 -11.69 0.36 10.77
CA VAL A 317 -11.13 1.65 11.18
C VAL A 317 -10.71 1.63 12.65
N ASP A 318 -11.60 1.16 13.53
CA ASP A 318 -11.35 1.09 14.97
C ASP A 318 -10.21 0.10 15.27
N ALA A 319 -10.18 -1.05 14.59
CA ALA A 319 -9.10 -2.03 14.74
C ALA A 319 -7.74 -1.44 14.32
N ALA A 320 -7.69 -0.74 13.18
CA ALA A 320 -6.48 -0.07 12.71
C ALA A 320 -6.01 1.01 13.70
N ALA A 321 -6.91 1.89 14.16
CA ALA A 321 -6.58 2.92 15.14
C ALA A 321 -6.08 2.34 16.47
N GLN A 322 -6.68 1.23 16.94
CA GLN A 322 -6.22 0.50 18.12
C GLN A 322 -4.82 -0.08 17.92
N GLU A 323 -4.53 -0.67 16.77
CA GLU A 323 -3.21 -1.20 16.43
C GLU A 323 -2.15 -0.08 16.41
N TRP A 324 -2.43 1.04 15.75
CA TRP A 324 -1.54 2.20 15.74
C TRP A 324 -1.27 2.75 17.15
N ASN A 325 -2.30 2.90 17.97
CA ASN A 325 -2.16 3.36 19.35
C ASN A 325 -1.32 2.38 20.19
N ARG A 326 -1.58 1.07 20.06
CA ARG A 326 -0.89 0.01 20.81
C ARG A 326 0.58 -0.11 20.41
N ASP A 327 0.85 -0.17 19.10
CA ASP A 327 2.15 -0.61 18.59
C ASP A 327 3.09 0.54 18.28
N VAL A 328 2.57 1.74 18.00
CA VAL A 328 3.37 2.90 17.59
C VAL A 328 3.22 4.09 18.54
N PHE A 329 2.01 4.65 18.65
CA PHE A 329 1.87 5.96 19.29
C PHE A 329 2.11 5.91 20.80
N SER A 330 1.71 4.83 21.47
CA SER A 330 1.94 4.70 22.93
C SER A 330 3.40 4.52 23.34
N LYS A 331 4.33 4.33 22.38
CA LYS A 331 5.78 4.23 22.63
C LYS A 331 6.38 5.58 23.04
N ILE A 332 5.77 6.69 22.63
CA ILE A 332 6.15 8.04 23.07
C ILE A 332 4.92 8.71 23.68
N ARG A 333 4.98 8.94 25.00
CA ARG A 333 3.88 9.54 25.76
C ARG A 333 4.27 10.95 26.16
N VAL A 334 3.45 11.91 25.76
CA VAL A 334 3.55 13.31 26.14
C VAL A 334 2.24 13.75 26.80
N ASP A 335 2.23 14.92 27.41
CA ASP A 335 1.00 15.49 27.96
C ASP A 335 -0.02 15.76 26.84
N THR A 336 -1.25 15.30 27.05
CA THR A 336 -2.39 15.38 26.13
C THR A 336 -3.59 16.09 26.76
N GLY A 337 -3.39 16.74 27.92
CA GLY A 337 -4.40 17.54 28.60
C GLY A 337 -4.86 18.76 27.79
N GLU A 338 -5.85 19.49 28.31
CA GLU A 338 -6.46 20.63 27.62
C GLU A 338 -5.47 21.75 27.27
N ASP A 339 -4.43 21.92 28.08
CA ASP A 339 -3.38 22.93 27.90
C ASP A 339 -2.24 22.46 26.96
N ALA A 340 -2.29 21.22 26.46
CA ALA A 340 -1.26 20.69 25.58
C ALA A 340 -1.27 21.42 24.21
N ASN A 341 -0.08 21.66 23.66
CA ASN A 341 0.04 22.27 22.33
C ASN A 341 -0.38 21.25 21.26
N LYS A 342 -1.57 21.46 20.68
CA LYS A 342 -2.16 20.57 19.66
C LYS A 342 -1.33 20.46 18.38
N ASP A 343 -0.61 21.52 17.99
CA ASP A 343 0.26 21.50 16.82
C ASP A 343 1.47 20.58 17.06
N ASN A 344 2.07 20.64 18.26
CA ASN A 344 3.16 19.74 18.64
C ASN A 344 2.70 18.28 18.71
N LEU A 345 1.50 18.03 19.23
CA LEU A 345 0.90 16.68 19.23
C LEU A 345 0.70 16.18 17.80
N ALA A 346 0.15 17.03 16.92
CA ALA A 346 -0.03 16.68 15.52
C ALA A 346 1.30 16.40 14.81
N MET A 347 2.35 17.21 15.05
CA MET A 347 3.70 16.98 14.53
C MET A 347 4.30 15.65 15.00
N LEU A 348 4.23 15.37 16.29
CA LEU A 348 4.78 14.16 16.85
C LEU A 348 4.08 12.92 16.30
N TYR A 349 2.76 12.85 16.41
CA TYR A 349 2.01 11.65 16.05
C TYR A 349 1.90 11.46 14.53
N SER A 350 1.85 12.53 13.74
CA SER A 350 1.93 12.41 12.27
C SER A 350 3.31 11.94 11.81
N SER A 351 4.40 12.42 12.45
CA SER A 351 5.74 11.95 12.14
C SER A 351 5.91 10.46 12.48
N LEU A 352 5.40 10.04 13.65
CA LEU A 352 5.36 8.62 14.01
C LEU A 352 4.52 7.81 13.01
N TYR A 353 3.38 8.32 12.56
CA TYR A 353 2.57 7.67 11.53
C TYR A 353 3.36 7.42 10.24
N PHE A 354 3.94 8.48 9.65
CA PHE A 354 4.66 8.36 8.37
C PHE A 354 5.90 7.47 8.46
N MET A 355 6.61 7.48 9.59
CA MET A 355 7.80 6.63 9.81
C MET A 355 7.49 5.13 9.84
N HIS A 356 6.24 4.73 10.07
CA HIS A 356 5.83 3.33 10.18
C HIS A 356 4.96 2.89 9.00
N LEU A 357 4.85 3.68 7.93
CA LEU A 357 4.22 3.22 6.70
C LEU A 357 5.14 2.30 5.88
N ILE A 358 6.45 2.55 5.89
CA ILE A 358 7.46 1.72 5.22
C ILE A 358 8.69 1.55 6.12
N PRO A 359 9.46 0.44 6.01
CA PRO A 359 9.24 -0.72 5.12
C PRO A 359 8.01 -1.56 5.50
N SER A 360 7.59 -2.46 4.61
CA SER A 360 6.47 -3.37 4.84
C SER A 360 6.93 -4.67 5.47
N ASP A 361 6.27 -5.10 6.54
CA ASP A 361 6.45 -6.46 7.08
C ASP A 361 5.72 -7.44 6.17
N ARG A 362 6.49 -8.23 5.43
CA ARG A 362 6.03 -9.26 4.50
C ARG A 362 6.45 -10.63 4.99
N THR A 363 6.53 -10.84 6.30
CA THR A 363 6.94 -12.12 6.88
C THR A 363 6.02 -13.25 6.40
N GLY A 364 6.62 -14.28 5.82
CA GLY A 364 5.90 -15.38 5.18
C GLY A 364 5.33 -15.07 3.80
N GLU A 365 5.61 -13.91 3.21
CA GLU A 365 5.17 -13.45 1.87
C GLU A 365 6.35 -13.28 0.89
N ASN A 366 7.43 -14.04 1.06
CA ASN A 366 8.53 -14.08 0.10
C ASN A 366 8.28 -15.17 -0.96
N PRO A 367 8.14 -14.82 -2.26
CA PRO A 367 7.90 -15.79 -3.32
C PRO A 367 9.18 -16.36 -3.94
N ILE A 368 10.37 -15.85 -3.59
CA ILE A 368 11.62 -16.16 -4.30
C ILE A 368 12.39 -17.30 -3.62
N TRP A 369 12.40 -17.35 -2.29
CA TRP A 369 13.02 -18.42 -1.50
C TRP A 369 12.22 -18.72 -0.24
N GLU A 370 12.42 -19.93 0.29
CA GLU A 370 11.87 -20.35 1.57
C GLU A 370 12.88 -20.08 2.69
N SER A 371 12.41 -19.47 3.79
CA SER A 371 13.22 -19.17 4.98
C SER A 371 12.33 -19.09 6.23
N GLU A 372 12.88 -19.42 7.39
CA GLU A 372 12.25 -19.20 8.70
C GLU A 372 12.53 -17.79 9.27
N GLU A 373 13.38 -17.01 8.59
CA GLU A 373 13.64 -15.62 8.94
C GLU A 373 12.42 -14.73 8.61
N PRO A 374 12.24 -13.61 9.33
CA PRO A 374 11.28 -12.60 8.93
C PRO A 374 11.65 -12.03 7.56
N TYR A 375 10.65 -11.53 6.84
CA TYR A 375 10.86 -10.95 5.52
C TYR A 375 10.26 -9.55 5.45
N TRP A 376 11.09 -8.58 5.13
CA TRP A 376 10.73 -7.18 4.99
C TRP A 376 11.07 -6.72 3.57
N ASP A 377 10.20 -5.87 3.03
CA ASP A 377 10.37 -5.28 1.69
C ASP A 377 10.01 -3.78 1.75
N ASP A 378 10.09 -3.09 0.62
CA ASP A 378 9.80 -1.65 0.51
C ASP A 378 10.77 -0.80 1.38
N PHE A 379 12.01 -1.24 1.48
CA PHE A 379 13.11 -0.39 1.95
C PHE A 379 13.35 0.70 0.91
N TYR A 380 12.56 1.77 1.01
CA TYR A 380 12.68 2.94 0.14
C TYR A 380 13.90 3.78 0.54
N THR A 381 15.02 3.21 0.13
CA THR A 381 16.44 3.46 0.38
C THR A 381 16.90 3.68 1.82
N LEU A 382 17.80 2.81 2.24
CA LEU A 382 18.54 2.92 3.47
C LEU A 382 19.41 4.18 3.48
N TRP A 383 19.85 4.67 2.30
CA TRP A 383 20.56 5.95 2.12
C TRP A 383 19.93 7.14 2.87
N ASP A 384 18.60 7.20 2.95
CA ASP A 384 17.88 8.18 3.75
C ASP A 384 17.73 7.73 5.20
N THR A 385 17.17 6.53 5.39
CA THR A 385 16.65 6.09 6.70
C THR A 385 17.73 5.76 7.71
N PHE A 386 18.96 5.38 7.28
CA PHE A 386 20.10 5.13 8.18
C PHE A 386 20.48 6.37 9.00
N ARG A 387 20.17 7.57 8.49
CA ARG A 387 20.60 8.85 9.09
C ARG A 387 19.87 9.18 10.39
N ASN A 388 18.57 8.86 10.47
CA ASN A 388 17.73 9.23 11.62
C ASN A 388 16.67 8.17 11.95
N THR A 389 15.85 7.75 10.98
CA THR A 389 14.71 6.84 11.19
C THR A 389 15.14 5.56 11.90
N ILE A 390 16.19 4.91 11.39
CA ILE A 390 16.71 3.66 11.93
C ILE A 390 17.27 3.83 13.34
N SER A 391 17.98 4.93 13.59
CA SER A 391 18.49 5.26 14.93
C SER A 391 17.36 5.43 15.94
N LEU A 392 16.23 6.03 15.56
CA LEU A 392 15.07 6.16 16.44
C LEU A 392 14.35 4.81 16.63
N SER A 393 14.19 4.01 15.57
CA SER A 393 13.57 2.67 15.64
C SER A 393 14.26 1.77 16.65
N HIS A 394 15.57 1.91 16.84
CA HIS A 394 16.31 1.18 17.88
C HIS A 394 15.79 1.45 19.31
N LEU A 395 15.20 2.62 19.57
CA LEU A 395 14.67 3.02 20.87
C LEU A 395 13.19 2.66 21.02
N ILE A 396 12.39 2.92 19.99
CA ILE A 396 10.92 2.84 20.08
C ILE A 396 10.32 1.59 19.45
N GLN A 397 11.08 0.91 18.58
CA GLN A 397 10.67 -0.30 17.84
C GLN A 397 11.78 -1.38 17.78
N PRO A 398 12.40 -1.78 18.90
CA PRO A 398 13.56 -2.68 18.87
C PRO A 398 13.27 -4.05 18.26
N GLU A 399 12.06 -4.60 18.44
CA GLU A 399 11.67 -5.91 17.88
C GLU A 399 11.50 -5.87 16.36
N ALA A 400 10.78 -4.87 15.84
CA ALA A 400 10.64 -4.67 14.40
C ALA A 400 12.00 -4.39 13.76
N TYR A 401 12.84 -3.59 14.43
CA TYR A 401 14.18 -3.27 13.94
C TYR A 401 15.11 -4.50 13.91
N GLU A 402 15.10 -5.33 14.96
CA GLU A 402 15.81 -6.62 14.96
C GLU A 402 15.34 -7.50 13.78
N SER A 403 14.02 -7.56 13.56
CA SER A 403 13.41 -8.32 12.48
C SER A 403 13.85 -7.82 11.10
N GLN A 404 13.94 -6.51 10.90
CA GLN A 404 14.43 -5.90 9.65
C GLN A 404 15.89 -6.26 9.38
N ILE A 405 16.77 -6.22 10.39
CA ILE A 405 18.18 -6.62 10.23
C ILE A 405 18.30 -8.10 9.85
N ARG A 406 17.51 -8.98 10.51
CA ARG A 406 17.47 -10.40 10.16
C ARG A 406 17.04 -10.60 8.71
N SER A 407 16.02 -9.86 8.24
CA SER A 407 15.60 -9.88 6.85
C SER A 407 16.68 -9.40 5.88
N LEU A 408 17.43 -8.33 6.19
CA LEU A 408 18.51 -7.84 5.33
C LEU A 408 19.63 -8.89 5.18
N ILE A 409 20.00 -9.54 6.29
CA ILE A 409 20.97 -10.64 6.29
C ILE A 409 20.45 -11.82 5.47
N ASP A 410 19.16 -12.15 5.58
CA ASP A 410 18.57 -13.24 4.80
C ASP A 410 18.54 -12.93 3.30
N VAL A 411 18.22 -11.70 2.91
CA VAL A 411 18.36 -11.24 1.52
C VAL A 411 19.80 -11.42 1.03
N TRP A 412 20.81 -11.07 1.85
CA TRP A 412 22.20 -11.32 1.49
C TRP A 412 22.54 -12.80 1.31
N ARG A 413 22.03 -13.69 2.17
CA ARG A 413 22.28 -15.14 2.04
C ARG A 413 21.79 -15.69 0.71
N HIS A 414 20.64 -15.23 0.25
CA HIS A 414 19.96 -15.78 -0.93
C HIS A 414 20.26 -15.04 -2.22
N GLN A 415 20.49 -13.73 -2.16
CA GLN A 415 20.71 -12.87 -3.33
C GLN A 415 22.14 -12.32 -3.41
N GLY A 416 22.97 -12.58 -2.40
CA GLY A 416 24.38 -12.29 -2.40
C GLY A 416 24.77 -10.90 -1.90
N TYR A 417 23.87 -9.93 -1.89
CA TYR A 417 24.13 -8.58 -1.35
C TYR A 417 22.95 -8.09 -0.51
N MET A 418 23.25 -7.34 0.56
CA MET A 418 22.20 -6.59 1.25
C MET A 418 21.79 -5.41 0.36
N PRO A 419 20.49 -5.10 0.26
CA PRO A 419 20.03 -3.97 -0.54
C PRO A 419 20.42 -2.63 0.08
N ASP A 420 20.64 -1.61 -0.76
CA ASP A 420 20.53 -0.22 -0.33
C ASP A 420 19.07 0.26 -0.44
N GLY A 421 18.40 -0.06 -1.56
CA GLY A 421 16.95 0.03 -1.72
C GLY A 421 16.37 -1.31 -2.14
N ARG A 422 15.11 -1.57 -1.79
CA ARG A 422 14.40 -2.80 -2.19
C ARG A 422 12.91 -2.54 -2.27
N SER A 423 12.26 -3.06 -3.31
CA SER A 423 10.81 -3.03 -3.45
C SER A 423 10.33 -4.09 -4.45
N GLY A 424 9.15 -4.69 -4.24
CA GLY A 424 8.63 -5.74 -5.11
C GLY A 424 9.58 -6.94 -5.25
N ASN A 425 10.20 -7.35 -4.15
CA ASN A 425 11.14 -8.47 -4.01
C ASN A 425 12.46 -8.35 -4.81
N ASP A 426 12.81 -7.15 -5.27
CA ASP A 426 14.05 -6.93 -6.01
C ASP A 426 14.81 -5.71 -5.48
N ASN A 427 16.14 -5.81 -5.53
CA ASN A 427 17.02 -4.73 -5.10
C ASN A 427 16.92 -3.55 -6.09
N GLY A 428 16.98 -2.34 -5.53
CA GLY A 428 16.97 -1.08 -6.25
C GLY A 428 18.36 -0.49 -6.39
N LEU A 429 18.42 0.64 -7.07
CA LEU A 429 19.66 1.37 -7.28
C LEU A 429 20.30 1.79 -5.96
N VAL A 430 21.63 1.67 -5.91
CA VAL A 430 22.44 2.19 -4.82
C VAL A 430 22.53 3.72 -4.95
N GLN A 431 22.19 4.46 -3.89
CA GLN A 431 22.17 5.94 -3.92
C GLN A 431 23.45 6.62 -3.41
N GLY A 432 24.50 5.83 -3.13
CA GLY A 432 25.82 6.35 -2.77
C GLY A 432 26.55 5.54 -1.71
N GLY A 433 26.68 4.23 -1.94
CA GLY A 433 27.37 3.27 -1.05
C GLY A 433 26.42 2.24 -0.43
N SER A 434 26.98 1.34 0.37
CA SER A 434 26.26 0.23 1.01
C SER A 434 25.68 0.61 2.37
N ASN A 435 24.51 1.28 2.40
CA ASN A 435 24.00 1.82 3.67
C ASN A 435 23.40 0.78 4.62
N SER A 436 23.08 -0.43 4.14
CA SER A 436 22.84 -1.59 5.01
C SER A 436 23.99 -1.83 6.00
N ASP A 437 25.23 -1.53 5.61
CA ASP A 437 26.39 -1.70 6.48
C ASP A 437 26.34 -0.71 7.66
N ASN A 438 25.89 0.53 7.41
CA ASN A 438 25.70 1.54 8.45
C ASN A 438 24.60 1.10 9.44
N VAL A 439 23.53 0.49 8.93
CA VAL A 439 22.43 -0.04 9.75
C VAL A 439 22.93 -1.14 10.67
N LEU A 440 23.66 -2.13 10.14
CA LEU A 440 24.19 -3.24 10.93
C LEU A 440 25.24 -2.76 11.94
N ALA A 441 26.13 -1.86 11.54
CA ALA A 441 27.17 -1.32 12.41
C ALA A 441 26.58 -0.56 13.61
N ASP A 442 25.57 0.28 13.37
CA ASP A 442 24.89 1.04 14.43
C ASP A 442 24.21 0.12 15.45
N ALA A 443 23.44 -0.86 14.97
CA ALA A 443 22.79 -1.87 15.81
C ALA A 443 23.79 -2.69 16.63
N TYR A 444 24.89 -3.13 16.01
CA TYR A 444 25.92 -3.91 16.70
C TYR A 444 26.59 -3.09 17.81
N ALA A 445 26.98 -1.85 17.50
CA ALA A 445 27.65 -0.94 18.44
C ALA A 445 26.75 -0.57 19.62
N LYS A 446 25.44 -0.39 19.39
CA LYS A 446 24.43 -0.11 20.42
C LYS A 446 24.00 -1.33 21.23
N GLY A 447 24.53 -2.52 20.94
CA GLY A 447 24.30 -3.70 21.76
C GLY A 447 23.03 -4.48 21.40
N LEU A 448 22.42 -4.25 20.23
CA LEU A 448 21.34 -5.13 19.75
C LEU A 448 21.92 -6.52 19.49
N ARG A 449 21.37 -7.55 20.13
CA ARG A 449 21.89 -8.92 20.01
C ARG A 449 20.85 -9.88 19.46
N GLY A 450 19.68 -9.95 20.08
CA GLY A 450 18.51 -10.65 19.53
C GLY A 450 18.80 -12.05 18.99
N LYS A 451 18.07 -12.44 17.95
CA LYS A 451 18.31 -13.61 17.10
C LYS A 451 19.14 -13.28 15.86
N ILE A 452 19.88 -12.16 15.88
CA ILE A 452 20.67 -11.72 14.73
C ILE A 452 21.92 -12.59 14.61
N ASN A 453 22.11 -13.21 13.44
CA ASN A 453 23.37 -13.87 13.12
C ASN A 453 24.43 -12.82 12.73
N TRP A 454 25.15 -12.31 13.73
CA TRP A 454 26.19 -11.29 13.54
C TRP A 454 27.40 -11.80 12.74
N SER A 455 27.66 -13.10 12.70
CA SER A 455 28.70 -13.66 11.84
C SER A 455 28.34 -13.48 10.37
N ASP A 456 27.10 -13.78 10.00
CA ASP A 456 26.59 -13.55 8.65
C ASP A 456 26.49 -12.05 8.35
N GLY A 457 25.99 -11.25 9.29
CA GLY A 457 25.92 -9.80 9.14
C GLY A 457 27.27 -9.16 8.87
N TYR A 458 28.31 -9.56 9.62
CA TYR A 458 29.68 -9.09 9.38
C TYR A 458 30.22 -9.57 8.03
N ALA A 459 29.99 -10.84 7.67
CA ALA A 459 30.39 -11.36 6.36
C ALA A 459 29.73 -10.61 5.20
N ALA A 460 28.47 -10.20 5.36
CA ALA A 460 27.75 -9.39 4.41
C ALA A 460 28.39 -7.99 4.23
N MET A 461 28.73 -7.33 5.33
CA MET A 461 29.41 -6.02 5.30
C MET A 461 30.80 -6.12 4.64
N VAL A 462 31.59 -7.15 4.96
CA VAL A 462 32.90 -7.39 4.34
C VAL A 462 32.75 -7.60 2.83
N LYS A 463 31.75 -8.38 2.41
CA LYS A 463 31.49 -8.60 0.98
C LYS A 463 31.16 -7.28 0.26
N SER A 464 30.28 -6.46 0.82
CA SER A 464 29.95 -5.13 0.27
C SER A 464 31.18 -4.23 0.11
N ALA A 465 32.15 -4.33 1.03
CA ALA A 465 33.35 -3.50 1.03
C ALA A 465 34.46 -4.00 0.10
N GLU A 466 34.61 -5.32 -0.07
CA GLU A 466 35.80 -5.92 -0.70
C GLU A 466 35.54 -6.59 -2.05
N VAL A 467 34.29 -6.93 -2.38
CA VAL A 467 33.95 -7.67 -3.60
C VAL A 467 33.33 -6.73 -4.64
N PRO A 468 33.96 -6.56 -5.84
CA PRO A 468 33.38 -5.76 -6.91
C PRO A 468 32.04 -6.31 -7.40
N THR A 469 31.15 -5.40 -7.78
CA THR A 469 29.76 -5.70 -8.20
C THR A 469 29.65 -6.07 -9.68
N ASN A 470 30.78 -6.26 -10.36
CA ASN A 470 30.87 -6.51 -11.81
C ASN A 470 30.06 -5.52 -12.67
N GLY A 471 29.93 -4.28 -12.22
CA GLY A 471 29.20 -3.21 -12.92
C GLY A 471 27.72 -3.12 -12.57
N SER A 472 27.22 -3.91 -11.61
CA SER A 472 25.86 -3.73 -11.07
C SER A 472 25.76 -2.39 -10.33
N ASN A 473 24.67 -1.68 -10.57
CA ASN A 473 24.27 -0.46 -9.86
C ASN A 473 23.21 -0.72 -8.77
N LYS A 474 22.85 -1.99 -8.52
CA LYS A 474 21.84 -2.40 -7.53
C LYS A 474 22.45 -3.08 -6.29
N GLU A 475 23.76 -3.25 -6.26
CA GLU A 475 24.46 -4.08 -5.30
C GLU A 475 25.77 -3.41 -4.89
N GLY A 476 26.25 -3.73 -3.69
CA GLY A 476 27.57 -3.33 -3.19
C GLY A 476 27.79 -1.82 -3.14
N ARG A 477 29.07 -1.43 -3.26
CA ARG A 477 29.54 -0.05 -3.13
C ARG A 477 29.76 0.66 -4.46
#